data_AF-A0A3C1YIV1-F1
#
_entry.id   AF-A0A3C1YIV1-F1
#
_cell.length_a   1.000
_cell.length_b   1.000
_cell.length_c   1.000
_cell.angle_alpha   90.00
_cell.angle_beta   90.00
_cell.angle_gamma   90.00
#
_symmetry.space_group_name_H-M   'P 1'
#
loop_
_entity.id
_entity.type
_entity.pdbx_description
1 polymer ?
#
loop_
_entity_poly.entity_id
_entity_poly.type
_entity_poly.pdbx_seq_one_letter_code
_entity_poly.pdbx_strand_id
1 'polypeptide(L)'
;MPLAAAGLGLLAGAGLFLLIAGLSKGGMGGGDIKLMAVLGLTAGWPLVLVVFLLAFLLGAVVGLFLLLTGKKTRRDPLPFAPFLSLSFIISTLWGLQLWQWYMLYL
;
A
#
# COMPACT_ATOMS: atom_id res chain seq x y z
N MET A 1 8.00 6.02 17.84
CA MET A 1 7.23 4.77 17.60
C MET A 1 7.78 3.66 18.48
N PRO A 2 6.92 2.86 19.14
CA PRO A 2 7.37 1.71 19.92
C PRO A 2 7.78 0.54 19.01
N LEU A 3 8.80 -0.23 19.42
CA LEU A 3 9.34 -1.39 18.68
C LEU A 3 8.26 -2.43 18.34
N ALA A 4 7.29 -2.63 19.22
CA ALA A 4 6.16 -3.53 18.99
C ALA A 4 5.30 -3.09 17.79
N ALA A 5 5.06 -1.78 17.64
CA ALA A 5 4.28 -1.26 16.51
C ALA A 5 5.05 -1.40 15.19
N ALA A 6 6.38 -1.25 15.21
CA ALA A 6 7.23 -1.47 14.04
C ALA A 6 7.21 -2.96 13.62
N GLY A 7 7.33 -3.88 14.57
CA GLY A 7 7.24 -5.33 14.32
C GLY A 7 5.88 -5.73 13.74
N LEU A 8 4.79 -5.24 14.33
CA LEU A 8 3.43 -5.48 13.82
C LEU A 8 3.23 -4.86 12.43
N GLY A 9 3.78 -3.66 12.19
CA GLY A 9 3.74 -3.01 10.89
C GLY A 9 4.46 -3.82 9.80
N LEU A 10 5.65 -4.35 10.11
CA LEU A 10 6.40 -5.22 9.20
C LEU A 10 5.60 -6.50 8.89
N LEU A 11 5.10 -7.18 9.92
CA LEU A 11 4.35 -8.44 9.75
C LEU A 11 3.06 -8.22 8.97
N ALA A 12 2.32 -7.15 9.29
CA ALA A 12 1.10 -6.80 8.59
C ALA A 12 1.38 -6.43 7.12
N GLY A 13 2.37 -5.57 6.86
CA GLY A 13 2.73 -5.13 5.52
C GLY A 13 3.22 -6.28 4.63
N ALA A 14 4.19 -7.06 5.13
CA ALA A 14 4.72 -8.22 4.42
C ALA A 14 3.67 -9.32 4.25
N GLY A 15 2.95 -9.66 5.33
CA GLY A 15 1.95 -10.72 5.35
C GLY A 15 0.79 -10.44 4.40
N LEU A 16 0.27 -9.20 4.40
CA LEU A 16 -0.80 -8.79 3.51
C LEU A 16 -0.38 -8.90 2.03
N PHE A 17 0.81 -8.40 1.68
CA PHE A 17 1.30 -8.45 0.31
C PHE A 17 1.69 -9.86 -0.15
N LEU A 18 2.21 -10.70 0.76
CA LEU A 18 2.45 -12.12 0.49
C LEU A 18 1.14 -12.86 0.22
N LEU A 19 0.10 -12.59 1.01
CA LEU A 19 -1.22 -13.18 0.82
C LEU A 19 -1.80 -12.78 -0.54
N ILE A 20 -1.73 -11.50 -0.91
CA ILE A 20 -2.18 -11.04 -2.23
C ILE A 20 -1.33 -11.65 -3.36
N ALA A 21 -0.01 -11.77 -3.20
CA ALA A 21 0.87 -12.39 -4.18
C ALA A 21 0.50 -13.88 -4.42
N GLY A 22 0.17 -14.62 -3.35
CA GLY A 22 -0.30 -16.00 -3.43
C GLY A 22 -1.67 -16.12 -4.12
N LEU A 23 -2.63 -15.28 -3.74
CA LEU A 23 -3.98 -15.29 -4.33
C LEU A 23 -4.00 -14.83 -5.79
N SER A 24 -3.13 -13.89 -6.16
CA SER A 24 -3.03 -13.35 -7.52
C SER A 24 -2.23 -14.24 -8.48
N LYS A 25 -1.72 -15.40 -8.03
CA LYS A 25 -0.91 -16.33 -8.83
C LYS A 25 0.26 -15.65 -9.56
N GLY A 26 0.94 -14.72 -8.89
CA GLY A 26 2.07 -13.97 -9.44
C GLY A 26 1.72 -12.59 -10.02
N GLY A 27 0.51 -12.09 -9.77
CA GLY A 27 0.10 -10.73 -10.17
C GLY A 27 0.81 -9.60 -9.41
N MET A 28 1.43 -9.89 -8.25
CA MET A 28 2.19 -8.92 -7.47
C MET A 28 3.69 -9.25 -7.45
N GLY A 29 4.53 -8.25 -7.74
CA GLY A 29 5.98 -8.41 -7.78
C GLY A 29 6.58 -8.59 -6.39
N GLY A 30 7.55 -9.50 -6.24
CA GLY A 30 8.26 -9.70 -4.97
C GLY A 30 9.00 -8.46 -4.45
N GLY A 31 9.31 -7.51 -5.34
CA GLY A 31 9.84 -6.19 -4.96
C GLY A 31 8.85 -5.36 -4.15
N ASP A 32 7.57 -5.34 -4.54
CA ASP A 32 6.51 -4.59 -3.85
C ASP A 32 6.27 -5.15 -2.44
N ILE A 33 6.37 -6.47 -2.28
CA ILE A 33 6.26 -7.16 -0.98
C ILE A 33 7.37 -6.70 -0.02
N LYS A 34 8.63 -6.69 -0.50
CA LYS A 34 9.78 -6.26 0.30
C LYS A 34 9.70 -4.77 0.62
N LEU A 35 9.29 -3.96 -0.35
CA LEU A 35 9.08 -2.53 -0.14
C LEU A 35 8.03 -2.32 0.97
N MET A 36 6.87 -2.98 0.88
CA MET A 36 5.82 -2.85 1.89
C MET A 36 6.26 -3.36 3.26
N ALA A 37 7.09 -4.40 3.34
CA ALA A 37 7.66 -4.85 4.61
C ALA A 37 8.51 -3.76 5.28
N VAL A 38 9.37 -3.08 4.51
CA VAL A 38 10.21 -1.98 5.01
C VAL A 38 9.36 -0.76 5.35
N LEU A 39 8.39 -0.39 4.50
CA LEU A 39 7.49 0.73 4.77
C LEU A 39 6.58 0.44 5.98
N GLY A 40 6.17 -0.80 6.18
CA GLY A 40 5.41 -1.23 7.35
C GLY A 40 6.26 -1.18 8.63
N LEU A 41 7.54 -1.56 8.54
CA LEU A 41 8.49 -1.44 9.66
C LEU A 41 8.67 0.02 10.08
N THR A 42 8.76 0.94 9.12
CA THR A 42 8.99 2.37 9.38
C THR A 42 7.72 3.13 9.74
N ALA A 43 6.58 2.84 9.12
CA ALA A 43 5.30 3.45 9.47
C ALA A 43 4.75 2.92 10.80
N GLY A 44 4.95 1.61 11.04
CA GLY A 44 4.37 0.89 12.16
C GLY A 44 2.86 0.69 12.05
N TRP A 45 2.32 -0.06 13.00
CA TRP A 45 0.88 -0.23 13.18
C TRP A 45 0.25 1.00 13.85
N PRO A 46 -0.96 1.46 13.44
CA PRO A 46 -1.80 0.98 12.34
C PRO A 46 -1.53 1.66 11.00
N LEU A 47 -0.57 2.59 10.93
CA LEU A 47 -0.32 3.44 9.75
C LEU A 47 0.03 2.65 8.49
N VAL A 48 0.60 1.44 8.61
CA VAL A 48 0.80 0.52 7.48
C VAL A 48 -0.49 0.24 6.69
N LEU A 49 -1.66 0.24 7.35
CA LEU A 49 -2.95 0.08 6.68
C LEU A 49 -3.34 1.32 5.87
N VAL A 50 -3.01 2.51 6.38
CA VAL A 50 -3.23 3.78 5.65
C VAL A 50 -2.38 3.81 4.39
N VAL A 51 -1.09 3.42 4.49
CA VAL A 51 -0.19 3.30 3.35
C VAL A 51 -0.74 2.34 2.29
N PHE A 52 -1.22 1.17 2.72
CA PHE A 52 -1.84 0.18 1.85
C PHE A 52 -3.06 0.74 1.11
N LEU A 53 -4.01 1.30 1.85
CA LEU A 53 -5.26 1.81 1.30
C LEU A 53 -5.03 2.96 0.31
N LEU A 54 -4.16 3.91 0.66
CA LEU A 54 -3.79 5.01 -0.23
C LEU A 54 -3.10 4.50 -1.50
N ALA A 55 -2.23 3.48 -1.40
CA ALA A 55 -1.52 2.95 -2.57
C ALA A 55 -2.50 2.29 -3.54
N PHE A 56 -3.46 1.53 -3.02
CA PHE A 56 -4.53 0.95 -3.81
C PHE A 56 -5.42 2.02 -4.44
N LEU A 57 -5.80 3.05 -3.70
CA LEU A 57 -6.64 4.14 -4.22
C LEU A 57 -5.93 4.89 -5.34
N LEU A 58 -4.67 5.30 -5.14
CA LEU A 58 -3.88 6.00 -6.15
C LEU A 58 -3.62 5.12 -7.36
N GLY A 59 -3.27 3.85 -7.15
CA GLY A 59 -3.09 2.88 -8.22
C GLY A 59 -4.36 2.63 -9.02
N ALA A 60 -5.52 2.56 -8.36
CA ALA A 60 -6.82 2.39 -8.99
C ALA A 60 -7.21 3.62 -9.82
N VAL A 61 -7.05 4.84 -9.29
CA VAL A 61 -7.33 6.08 -10.02
C VAL A 61 -6.47 6.19 -11.27
N VAL A 62 -5.17 5.98 -11.16
CA VAL A 62 -4.24 6.05 -12.30
C VAL A 62 -4.48 4.90 -13.28
N GLY A 63 -4.70 3.68 -12.77
CA GLY A 63 -5.01 2.51 -13.60
C GLY A 63 -6.29 2.71 -14.41
N LEU A 64 -7.35 3.22 -13.77
CA LEU A 64 -8.62 3.54 -14.42
C LEU A 64 -8.44 4.63 -15.48
N PHE A 65 -7.71 5.70 -15.17
CA PHE A 65 -7.41 6.75 -16.12
C PHE A 65 -6.65 6.23 -17.36
N LEU A 66 -5.66 5.36 -17.17
CA LEU A 66 -4.89 4.75 -18.27
C LEU A 66 -5.75 3.82 -19.13
N LEU A 67 -6.69 3.09 -18.52
CA LEU A 67 -7.67 2.26 -19.22
C LEU A 67 -8.66 3.11 -20.04
N LEU A 68 -9.19 4.19 -19.45
CA LEU A 68 -10.14 5.09 -20.12
C LEU A 68 -9.51 5.85 -21.29
N THR A 69 -8.23 6.23 -21.17
CA THR A 69 -7.49 6.90 -22.25
C THR A 69 -6.96 5.94 -23.32
N GLY A 70 -7.19 4.63 -23.18
CA GLY A 70 -6.73 3.61 -24.12
C GLY A 70 -5.21 3.42 -24.16
N LYS A 71 -4.46 4.05 -23.24
CA LYS A 71 -3.00 3.97 -23.17
C LYS A 71 -2.50 2.64 -22.60
N LYS A 72 -3.33 1.95 -21.82
CA LYS A 72 -3.09 0.59 -21.34
C LYS A 72 -4.35 -0.26 -21.45
N THR A 73 -4.14 -1.55 -21.64
CA THR A 73 -5.16 -2.59 -21.55
C THR A 73 -5.14 -3.23 -20.17
N ARG A 74 -6.19 -4.00 -19.84
CA ARG A 74 -6.30 -4.73 -18.56
C ARG A 74 -5.20 -5.78 -18.34
N ARG A 75 -4.46 -6.14 -19.40
CA ARG A 75 -3.36 -7.13 -19.34
C ARG A 75 -2.01 -6.48 -19.09
N ASP A 76 -1.91 -5.16 -19.22
CA ASP A 76 -0.64 -4.47 -19.06
C ASP A 76 -0.31 -4.32 -17.58
N PRO A 77 0.87 -4.79 -17.14
CA PRO A 77 1.25 -4.69 -15.73
C PRO A 77 1.37 -3.22 -15.34
N LEU A 78 0.82 -2.87 -14.18
CA LEU A 78 0.97 -1.55 -13.57
C LEU A 78 1.99 -1.67 -12.42
N PRO A 79 3.13 -0.96 -12.48
CA PRO A 79 4.10 -1.02 -11.38
C PRO A 79 3.49 -0.41 -10.12
N PHE A 80 3.45 -1.17 -9.03
CA PHE A 80 2.78 -0.75 -7.79
C PHE A 80 3.70 0.06 -6.86
N ALA A 81 5.01 -0.19 -6.90
CA ALA A 81 6.03 0.51 -6.11
C ALA A 81 5.91 2.06 -6.09
N PRO A 82 5.68 2.78 -7.21
CA PRO A 82 5.56 4.24 -7.17
C PRO A 82 4.38 4.72 -6.32
N PHE A 83 3.25 4.00 -6.36
CA PHE A 83 2.07 4.34 -5.55
C PHE A 83 2.28 4.01 -4.09
N LEU A 84 2.98 2.91 -3.77
CA LEU A 84 3.42 2.56 -2.42
C LEU A 84 4.30 3.67 -1.81
N SER A 85 5.32 4.11 -2.54
CA SER A 85 6.23 5.17 -2.09
C SER A 85 5.50 6.48 -1.87
N LEU A 86 4.62 6.88 -2.80
CA LEU A 86 3.84 8.12 -2.66
C LEU A 86 2.88 8.05 -1.48
N SER A 87 2.22 6.92 -1.29
CA SER A 87 1.30 6.69 -0.18
C SER A 87 2.00 6.71 1.17
N PHE A 88 3.22 6.18 1.23
CA PHE A 88 4.04 6.26 2.43
C PHE A 88 4.38 7.71 2.77
N ILE A 89 4.82 8.52 1.80
CA ILE A 89 5.11 9.95 2.02
C ILE A 89 3.85 10.68 2.51
N ILE A 90 2.69 10.42 1.92
CA ILE A 90 1.43 11.03 2.35
C ILE A 90 1.08 10.56 3.78
N SER A 91 1.28 9.28 4.09
CA SER A 91 0.94 8.70 5.38
C SER A 91 1.90 9.13 6.50
N THR A 92 3.16 9.42 6.20
CA THR A 92 4.09 9.94 7.21
C THR A 92 3.77 11.39 7.57
N LEU A 93 3.23 12.17 6.63
CA LEU A 93 2.86 13.57 6.84
C LEU A 93 1.45 13.74 7.44
N TRP A 94 0.47 12.96 6.99
CA TRP A 94 -0.95 13.12 7.35
C TRP A 94 -1.63 11.84 7.83
N GLY A 95 -0.89 10.74 7.98
CA GLY A 95 -1.50 9.42 8.25
C GLY A 95 -2.23 9.33 9.58
N LEU A 96 -1.80 10.06 10.60
CA LEU A 96 -2.50 10.13 11.89
C LEU A 96 -3.89 10.78 11.74
N GLN A 97 -3.97 11.90 11.03
CA GLN A 97 -5.23 12.59 10.75
C GLN A 97 -6.14 11.72 9.88
N LEU A 98 -5.58 11.06 8.86
CA LEU A 98 -6.33 10.13 8.00
C LEU A 98 -6.89 8.94 8.79
N TRP A 99 -6.09 8.35 9.68
CA TRP A 99 -6.53 7.25 10.54
C TRP A 99 -7.63 7.68 11.51
N GLN A 100 -7.48 8.85 12.14
CA GLN A 100 -8.50 9.41 13.02
C GLN A 100 -9.80 9.71 12.26
N TRP A 101 -9.69 10.28 11.06
CA TRP A 101 -10.84 10.51 10.19
C TRP A 101 -11.54 9.19 9.88
N TYR A 102 -10.81 8.16 9.45
CA TYR A 102 -11.36 6.82 9.20
C TYR A 102 -12.08 6.23 10.41
N MET A 103 -11.47 6.30 11.61
CA MET A 103 -12.06 5.81 12.85
C MET A 103 -13.28 6.61 13.33
N LEU A 104 -13.45 7.86 12.88
CA LEU A 104 -14.57 8.71 13.26
C LEU A 104 -15.84 8.43 12.45
N TYR A 105 -15.71 7.95 11.21
CA TYR A 105 -16.86 7.55 10.38
C TYR A 105 -17.29 6.08 10.60
N LEU A 106 -16.58 5.34 11.45
CA LEU A 106 -16.84 3.94 11.81
C LEU A 106 -17.50 3.85 13.18
#